data_AF-A0A843FY89-F1
#
_entry.id   AF-A0A843FY89-F1
#
_cell.length_a   1.000
_cell.length_b   1.000
_cell.length_c   1.000
_cell.angle_alpha   90.00
_cell.angle_beta   90.00
_cell.angle_gamma   90.00
#
_symmetry.space_group_name_H-M   'P 1'
#
loop_
_entity.id
_entity.type
_entity.pdbx_description
1 polymer ?
#
loop_
_entity_poly.entity_id
_entity_poly.type
_entity_poly.pdbx_seq_one_letter_code
_entity_poly.pdbx_strand_id
1 'polypeptide(L)'
;MFDFQLDNIVAWIRDGGYTSVALQLPEGLKIRATEISDYLTEKTGVETLIVGLPCYGACDLYDYKGKTDALVHFGHSPIPSQGDDPNVLYIESRSDAD
;
A
#
# COMPACT_ATOMS: atom_id res chain seq x y z
N MET A 1 -17.43 -6.29 -1.70
CA MET A 1 -16.06 -6.53 -1.20
C MET A 1 -15.26 -5.26 -1.50
N PHE A 2 -13.97 -5.16 -1.16
CA PHE A 2 -13.15 -4.03 -1.58
C PHE A 2 -12.17 -4.49 -2.67
N ASP A 3 -12.02 -3.70 -3.73
CA ASP A 3 -11.04 -3.93 -4.79
C ASP A 3 -9.66 -3.40 -4.38
N PHE A 4 -8.73 -4.31 -4.08
CA PHE A 4 -7.35 -3.97 -3.68
C PHE A 4 -6.38 -3.77 -4.85
N GLN A 5 -6.82 -4.00 -6.10
CA GLN A 5 -6.00 -3.74 -7.29
C GLN A 5 -4.60 -4.37 -7.25
N LEU A 6 -4.49 -5.61 -6.74
CA LEU A 6 -3.19 -6.23 -6.43
C LEU A 6 -2.27 -6.35 -7.65
N ASP A 7 -2.82 -6.61 -8.83
CA ASP A 7 -2.03 -6.69 -10.06
C ASP A 7 -1.45 -5.33 -10.48
N ASN A 8 -2.15 -4.23 -10.18
CA ASN A 8 -1.62 -2.88 -10.41
C ASN A 8 -0.43 -2.61 -9.48
N ILE A 9 -0.50 -3.07 -8.22
CA ILE A 9 0.60 -2.96 -7.26
C ILE A 9 1.80 -3.79 -7.75
N VAL A 10 1.58 -5.02 -8.22
CA VAL A 10 2.63 -5.88 -8.77
C VAL A 10 3.34 -5.22 -9.96
N ALA A 11 2.59 -4.63 -10.89
CA ALA A 11 3.16 -3.91 -12.02
C ALA A 11 3.99 -2.71 -11.56
N TRP A 12 3.44 -1.87 -10.67
CA TRP A 12 4.12 -0.71 -10.12
C TRP A 12 5.42 -1.08 -9.38
N ILE A 13 5.42 -2.17 -8.60
CA ILE A 13 6.62 -2.66 -7.91
C ILE A 13 7.73 -3.02 -8.92
N ARG A 14 7.37 -3.73 -9.99
CA ARG A 14 8.33 -4.16 -11.02
C ARG A 14 8.88 -2.98 -11.80
N ASP A 15 8.01 -2.05 -12.19
CA ASP A 15 8.40 -0.86 -12.98
C ASP A 15 9.28 0.08 -12.16
N GLY A 16 9.02 0.21 -10.84
CA GLY A 16 9.84 0.97 -9.91
C GLY A 16 11.14 0.28 -9.50
N GLY A 17 11.28 -1.02 -9.78
CA GLY A 17 12.46 -1.81 -9.39
C GLY A 17 12.65 -1.92 -7.86
N TYR A 18 11.55 -1.84 -7.10
CA TYR A 18 11.61 -1.86 -5.63
C TYR A 18 11.96 -3.26 -5.12
N THR A 19 12.77 -3.31 -4.07
CA THR A 19 13.18 -4.55 -3.38
C THR A 19 12.49 -4.73 -2.04
N SER A 20 11.97 -3.65 -1.47
CA SER A 20 11.18 -3.64 -0.24
C SER A 20 10.03 -2.63 -0.27
N VAL A 21 8.86 -2.99 0.25
CA VAL A 21 7.65 -2.14 0.24
C VAL A 21 6.91 -2.20 1.56
N ALA A 22 6.58 -1.02 2.11
CA ALA A 22 5.70 -0.92 3.27
C ALA A 22 4.22 -0.98 2.85
N LEU A 23 3.39 -1.65 3.65
CA LEU A 23 1.95 -1.78 3.44
C LEU A 23 1.22 -1.09 4.59
N GLN A 24 0.54 0.02 4.30
CA GLN A 24 -0.26 0.76 5.28
C GLN A 24 -1.74 0.60 4.97
N LEU A 25 -2.48 0.02 5.92
CA LEU A 25 -3.92 -0.23 5.80
C LEU A 25 -4.68 0.44 6.95
N PRO A 26 -5.88 0.99 6.69
CA PRO A 26 -6.81 1.39 7.74
C PRO A 26 -7.34 0.16 8.49
N GLU A 27 -7.83 0.37 9.72
CA GLU A 27 -8.20 -0.71 10.65
C GLU A 27 -9.11 -1.78 10.03
N GLY A 28 -10.13 -1.37 9.27
CA GLY A 28 -11.08 -2.29 8.65
C GLY A 28 -10.47 -3.21 7.59
N LEU A 29 -9.30 -2.85 7.03
CA LEU A 29 -8.63 -3.61 5.98
C LEU A 29 -7.40 -4.38 6.49
N LYS A 30 -6.89 -4.08 7.69
CA LYS A 30 -5.71 -4.75 8.27
C LYS A 30 -5.86 -6.27 8.39
N ILE A 31 -7.08 -6.79 8.50
CA ILE A 31 -7.35 -8.24 8.50
C ILE A 31 -6.86 -8.95 7.22
N ARG A 32 -6.69 -8.20 6.11
CA ARG A 32 -6.19 -8.70 4.83
C ARG A 32 -4.69 -8.46 4.63
N ALA A 33 -4.00 -7.82 5.58
CA ALA A 33 -2.62 -7.36 5.38
C ALA A 33 -1.66 -8.50 5.08
N THR A 34 -1.77 -9.64 5.77
CA THR A 34 -0.91 -10.82 5.55
C THR A 34 -1.17 -11.47 4.20
N GLU A 35 -2.43 -11.58 3.79
CA GLU A 35 -2.79 -12.13 2.48
C GLU A 35 -2.24 -11.27 1.33
N ILE A 36 -2.35 -9.95 1.45
CA ILE A 36 -1.79 -9.00 0.47
C ILE A 36 -0.27 -9.11 0.45
N SER A 37 0.37 -9.14 1.62
CA SER A 37 1.81 -9.32 1.80
C SER A 37 2.32 -10.59 1.10
N ASP A 38 1.67 -11.73 1.33
CA ASP A 38 2.02 -13.01 0.72
C ASP A 38 1.86 -12.95 -0.80
N TYR A 39 0.75 -12.40 -1.31
CA TYR A 39 0.51 -12.26 -2.74
C TYR A 39 1.61 -11.44 -3.43
N LEU A 40 1.95 -10.27 -2.87
CA LEU A 40 2.96 -9.39 -3.45
C LEU A 40 4.34 -10.05 -3.41
N THR A 41 4.70 -10.68 -2.29
CA THR A 41 5.96 -11.42 -2.14
C THR A 41 6.05 -12.56 -3.16
N GLU A 42 5.00 -13.36 -3.33
CA GLU A 42 4.98 -14.47 -4.29
C GLU A 42 5.12 -13.98 -5.75
N LYS A 43 4.46 -12.89 -6.11
CA LYS A 43 4.44 -12.39 -7.50
C LYS A 43 5.68 -11.58 -7.88
N THR A 44 6.34 -10.94 -6.92
CA THR A 44 7.43 -9.98 -7.20
C THR A 44 8.76 -10.37 -6.58
N GLY A 45 8.77 -11.18 -5.52
CA GLY A 45 9.96 -11.46 -4.72
C GLY A 45 10.35 -10.32 -3.78
N VAL A 46 9.53 -9.27 -3.66
CA VAL A 46 9.78 -8.11 -2.80
C VAL A 46 9.67 -8.49 -1.31
N GLU A 47 10.45 -7.84 -0.45
CA GLU A 47 10.21 -7.89 1.00
C GLU A 47 9.09 -6.90 1.38
N THR A 48 8.12 -7.36 2.17
CA THR A 48 6.99 -6.53 2.61
C THR A 48 7.06 -6.21 4.09
N LEU A 49 6.84 -4.94 4.45
CA LEU A 49 6.71 -4.48 5.83
C LEU A 49 5.25 -4.08 6.10
N ILE A 50 4.53 -4.84 6.92
CA ILE A 50 3.16 -4.48 7.33
C ILE A 50 3.22 -3.41 8.44
N VAL A 51 2.62 -2.25 8.18
CA VAL A 51 2.56 -1.16 9.16
C VAL A 51 1.50 -1.46 10.21
N GLY A 52 1.95 -1.78 11.42
CA GLY A 52 1.08 -2.08 12.57
C GLY A 52 0.50 -0.86 13.30
N LEU A 53 0.85 0.36 12.88
CA LEU A 53 0.31 1.58 13.48
C LEU A 53 -1.14 1.83 13.04
N PRO A 54 -1.94 2.54 13.84
CA PRO A 54 -3.22 3.08 13.39
C PRO A 54 -3.07 3.85 12.08
N CYS A 55 -4.10 3.83 11.25
CA CYS A 55 -4.16 4.64 10.03
C CYS A 55 -5.59 5.16 9.88
N TYR A 56 -5.75 6.47 10.01
CA TYR A 56 -7.07 7.13 9.99
C TYR A 56 -7.43 7.76 8.65
N GLY A 57 -6.48 7.89 7.73
CA GLY A 57 -6.68 8.62 6.49
C GLY A 57 -5.38 8.79 5.69
N ALA A 58 -5.50 9.38 4.50
CA ALA A 58 -4.36 9.80 3.70
C ALA A 58 -3.47 10.85 4.39
N CYS A 59 -4.01 11.57 5.39
CA CYS A 59 -3.24 12.50 6.20
C CYS A 59 -2.27 11.83 7.19
N ASP A 60 -2.44 10.54 7.44
CA ASP A 60 -1.69 9.74 8.39
C ASP A 60 -0.75 8.79 7.65
N LEU A 61 0.12 9.36 6.81
CA LEU A 61 1.01 8.60 5.94
C LEU A 61 2.21 8.07 6.73
N TYR A 62 2.52 6.77 6.57
CA TYR A 62 3.66 6.16 7.23
C TYR A 62 5.00 6.68 6.67
N ASP A 63 5.92 7.09 7.55
CA ASP A 63 7.28 7.46 7.16
C ASP A 63 8.13 6.21 6.87
N TYR A 64 8.06 5.76 5.61
CA TYR A 64 8.74 4.56 5.12
C TYR A 64 10.24 4.78 4.82
N LYS A 65 10.68 6.04 4.70
CA LYS A 65 12.03 6.37 4.24
C LYS A 65 13.10 5.82 5.19
N GLY A 66 14.08 5.14 4.62
CA GLY A 66 15.14 4.44 5.37
C GLY A 66 14.70 3.12 6.01
N LYS A 67 13.47 2.65 5.77
CA LYS A 67 12.96 1.35 6.22
C LYS A 67 12.60 0.44 5.04
N THR A 68 11.98 1.01 4.01
CA THR A 68 11.66 0.34 2.74
C THR A 68 11.88 1.29 1.56
N ASP A 69 11.85 0.76 0.34
CA ASP A 69 12.04 1.56 -0.89
C ASP A 69 10.79 2.35 -1.26
N ALA A 70 9.61 1.80 -0.94
CA ALA A 70 8.32 2.37 -1.32
C ALA A 70 7.23 2.11 -0.25
N LEU A 71 6.08 2.75 -0.41
CA LEU A 71 4.88 2.59 0.41
C LEU A 71 3.64 2.39 -0.46
N VAL A 72 2.81 1.40 -0.11
CA VAL A 72 1.45 1.26 -0.63
C VAL A 72 0.48 1.64 0.49
N HIS A 73 -0.33 2.68 0.24
CA HIS A 73 -1.31 3.21 1.17
C HIS A 73 -2.73 2.86 0.69
N PHE A 74 -3.45 2.05 1.46
CA PHE A 74 -4.77 1.55 1.10
C PHE A 74 -5.91 2.40 1.68
N GLY A 75 -7.06 2.39 1.00
CA GLY A 75 -8.34 2.93 1.47
C GLY A 75 -8.57 4.43 1.27
N HIS A 76 -7.59 5.18 0.77
CA HIS A 76 -7.70 6.63 0.65
C HIS A 76 -7.09 7.16 -0.66
N SER A 77 -7.66 8.24 -1.17
CA SER A 77 -7.06 9.05 -2.24
C SER A 77 -5.97 9.99 -1.68
N PRO A 78 -4.96 10.38 -2.47
CA PRO A 78 -3.95 11.34 -2.04
C PRO A 78 -4.58 12.71 -1.71
N ILE A 79 -4.00 13.42 -0.74
CA ILE A 79 -4.38 14.80 -0.43
C ILE A 79 -3.51 15.76 -1.27
N PRO A 80 -4.08 16.52 -2.23
CA PRO A 80 -3.28 17.32 -3.17
C PRO A 80 -2.32 18.31 -2.52
N SER A 81 -2.64 18.80 -1.32
CA SER A 81 -1.81 19.76 -0.59
C SER A 81 -0.65 19.14 0.21
N GLN A 82 -0.56 17.80 0.32
CA GLN A 82 0.51 17.12 1.06
C GLN A 82 1.73 16.76 0.20
N GLY A 83 1.73 17.19 -1.06
CA GLY A 83 2.81 16.93 -2.00
C GLY A 83 2.64 15.59 -2.72
N ASP A 84 3.60 15.31 -3.60
CA ASP A 84 3.64 14.08 -4.39
C ASP A 84 4.95 13.37 -4.08
N ASP A 85 4.87 12.13 -3.61
CA ASP A 85 6.02 11.26 -3.39
C ASP A 85 5.93 10.12 -4.41
N PRO A 86 6.84 10.06 -5.40
CA PRO A 86 6.73 9.10 -6.50
C PRO A 86 6.86 7.64 -6.06
N ASN A 87 7.34 7.39 -4.83
CA ASN A 87 7.46 6.05 -4.26
C ASN A 87 6.31 5.72 -3.30
N VAL A 88 5.22 6.49 -3.32
CA VAL A 88 3.99 6.22 -2.59
C VAL A 88 2.87 5.92 -3.58
N LEU A 89 2.32 4.71 -3.53
CA LEU A 89 1.16 4.30 -4.30
C LEU A 89 -0.10 4.32 -3.43
N TYR A 90 -1.09 5.11 -3.84
CA TYR A 90 -2.41 5.12 -3.21
C TYR A 90 -3.35 4.13 -3.90
N ILE A 91 -4.00 3.27 -3.12
CA ILE A 91 -5.04 2.35 -3.56
C ILE A 91 -6.33 2.72 -2.84
N GLU A 92 -7.31 3.26 -3.56
CA GLU A 92 -8.55 3.78 -2.95
C GLU A 92 -9.45 2.69 -2.35
N SER A 93 -9.21 1.42 -2.65
CA SER A 93 -9.98 0.27 -2.15
C SER A 93 -11.50 0.48 -2.27
N ARG A 94 -12.00 0.68 -3.50
CA ARG A 94 -13.41 0.98 -3.75
C ARG A 94 -14.30 -0.21 -3.40
N SER A 95 -15.53 0.08 -2.93
CA SER A 95 -16.51 -0.95 -2.57
C SER A 95 -17.25 -1.45 -3.80
N ASP A 96 -17.40 -2.77 -3.91
CA ASP A 96 -18.19 -3.45 -4.94
C ASP A 96 -19.65 -3.69 -4.49
N ALA A 97 -20.13 -2.92 -3.53
CA ALA A 97 -21.51 -2.99 -3.07
C ALA A 97 -22.37 -2.07 -3.94
N ASP A 98 -23.42 -2.65 -4.54
CA ASP A 98 -24.48 -1.93 -5.25
C ASP A 98 -25.39 -1.13 -4.29
#